data_AF-A6G0G2-F1
#
_entry.id   AF-A6G0G2-F1
#
_cell.length_a   1.000
_cell.length_b   1.000
_cell.length_c   1.000
_cell.angle_alpha   90.00
_cell.angle_beta   90.00
_cell.angle_gamma   90.00
#
_symmetry.space_group_name_H-M   'P 1'
#
loop_
_entity.id
_entity.type
_entity.pdbx_description
1 polymer ?
#
loop_
_entity_poly.entity_id
_entity_poly.type
_entity_poly.pdbx_seq_one_letter_code
_entity_poly.pdbx_strand_id
1 'polypeptide(L)'
;MADERRYSSEEVALVLSRVAELSVAEGDGLTQAELSQVVREAGLDPALVSRALVDLDANRRAEARSLGLRVLAFRRWRFRGFLDAGRIEHAAVLVNRSVGCVGEVHGGVGLSWFGRHVSVSVMPVPGAVEDADGSVELELVIQEKFRNTANGVVGLSATMSMPMIMMGMSLVLGGVLPAALLLGGPPLVYWWFSRRHNRRVDETEASFEALGAELQTLFAAPRSAKALGAAEA
;
A
#
# COMPACT_ATOMS: atom_id res chain seq x y z
N MET A 1 -41.19 12.20 -17.14
CA MET A 1 -41.22 12.28 -15.66
C MET A 1 -40.19 11.30 -15.17
N ALA A 2 -39.09 11.77 -14.57
CA ALA A 2 -38.10 10.88 -14.00
C ALA A 2 -38.72 10.17 -12.79
N ASP A 3 -38.57 8.86 -12.74
CA ASP A 3 -39.09 8.01 -11.67
C ASP A 3 -38.30 8.34 -10.38
N GLU A 4 -38.94 8.99 -9.41
CA GLU A 4 -38.37 9.33 -8.10
C GLU A 4 -38.30 8.07 -7.21
N ARG A 5 -37.62 7.03 -7.71
CA ARG A 5 -37.34 5.84 -6.92
C ARG A 5 -36.32 6.19 -5.84
N ARG A 6 -36.70 5.96 -4.57
CA ARG A 6 -35.79 6.01 -3.44
C ARG A 6 -35.02 4.70 -3.34
N TYR A 7 -33.69 4.78 -3.31
CA TYR A 7 -32.81 3.63 -3.14
C TYR A 7 -32.54 3.38 -1.64
N SER A 8 -32.46 2.11 -1.27
CA SER A 8 -32.05 1.69 0.07
C SER A 8 -30.54 1.89 0.28
N SER A 9 -30.10 1.99 1.54
CA SER A 9 -28.68 2.15 1.88
C SER A 9 -27.80 1.01 1.34
N GLU A 10 -28.33 -0.21 1.28
CA GLU A 10 -27.64 -1.38 0.72
C GLU A 10 -27.48 -1.25 -0.80
N GLU A 11 -28.52 -0.83 -1.53
CA GLU A 11 -28.44 -0.59 -2.97
C GLU A 11 -27.45 0.53 -3.30
N VAL A 12 -27.44 1.62 -2.52
CA VAL A 12 -26.48 2.72 -2.68
C VAL A 12 -25.05 2.24 -2.46
N ALA A 13 -24.80 1.46 -1.41
CA ALA A 13 -23.47 0.89 -1.14
C ALA A 13 -22.99 -0.02 -2.28
N LEU A 14 -23.91 -0.81 -2.86
CA LEU A 14 -23.61 -1.74 -3.95
C LEU A 14 -23.29 -1.00 -5.26
N VAL A 15 -24.02 0.09 -5.56
CA VAL A 15 -23.72 0.97 -6.69
C VAL A 15 -22.38 1.67 -6.52
N LEU A 16 -22.09 2.24 -5.34
CA LEU A 16 -20.81 2.89 -5.07
C LEU A 16 -19.64 1.91 -5.14
N SER A 17 -19.80 0.68 -4.62
CA SER A 17 -18.82 -0.39 -4.75
C SER A 17 -18.56 -0.74 -6.22
N ARG A 18 -19.62 -0.85 -7.03
CA ARG A 18 -19.51 -1.18 -8.45
C ARG A 18 -18.88 -0.06 -9.27
N VAL A 19 -19.20 1.19 -8.96
CA VAL A 19 -18.56 2.37 -9.56
C VAL A 19 -17.08 2.41 -9.20
N ALA A 20 -16.72 2.16 -7.93
CA ALA A 20 -15.32 2.10 -7.52
C ALA A 20 -14.54 0.98 -8.23
N GLU A 21 -15.13 -0.20 -8.42
CA GLU A 21 -14.53 -1.29 -9.20
C GLU A 21 -14.31 -0.91 -10.67
N LEU A 22 -15.27 -0.20 -11.27
CA LEU A 22 -15.19 0.27 -12.65
C LEU A 22 -14.15 1.40 -12.80
N SER A 23 -14.08 2.35 -11.86
CA SER A 23 -13.08 3.42 -11.86
C SER A 23 -11.66 2.88 -11.68
N VAL A 24 -11.46 1.81 -10.90
CA VAL A 24 -10.16 1.12 -10.79
C VAL A 24 -9.75 0.47 -12.11
N ALA A 25 -10.71 0.01 -12.92
CA ALA A 25 -10.44 -0.54 -14.25
C ALA A 25 -10.14 0.55 -15.30
N GLU A 26 -10.59 1.79 -15.09
CA GLU A 26 -10.38 2.93 -15.99
C GLU A 26 -9.18 3.82 -15.61
N GLY A 27 -8.47 3.49 -14.52
CA GLY A 27 -7.05 3.81 -14.37
C GLY A 27 -6.68 5.17 -13.77
N ASP A 28 -7.64 6.03 -13.41
CA ASP A 28 -7.33 7.27 -12.71
C ASP A 28 -8.27 7.48 -11.50
N GLY A 29 -7.67 7.61 -10.32
CA GLY A 29 -8.41 7.83 -9.08
C GLY A 29 -8.81 9.29 -8.96
N LEU A 30 -9.98 9.57 -8.38
CA LEU A 30 -10.42 10.94 -8.14
C LEU A 30 -9.65 11.57 -6.98
N THR A 31 -9.21 12.80 -7.17
CA THR A 31 -8.67 13.64 -6.11
C THR A 31 -9.77 13.98 -5.09
N GLN A 32 -9.41 14.37 -3.86
CA GLN A 32 -10.41 14.76 -2.86
C GLN A 32 -11.27 15.95 -3.33
N ALA A 33 -10.68 16.86 -4.12
CA ALA A 33 -11.39 18.00 -4.69
C ALA A 33 -12.40 17.56 -5.75
N GLU A 34 -11.99 16.70 -6.68
CA GLU A 34 -12.87 16.16 -7.73
C GLU A 34 -13.96 15.27 -7.12
N LEU A 35 -13.62 14.45 -6.13
CA LEU A 35 -14.59 13.64 -5.41
C LEU A 35 -15.61 14.54 -4.68
N SER A 36 -15.16 15.64 -4.06
CA SER A 36 -16.07 16.61 -3.42
C SER A 36 -16.97 17.31 -4.43
N GLN A 37 -16.47 17.57 -5.65
CA GLN A 37 -17.27 18.14 -6.75
C GLN A 37 -18.31 17.15 -7.24
N VAL A 38 -17.93 15.90 -7.53
CA VAL A 38 -18.84 14.82 -7.96
C VAL A 38 -19.93 14.59 -6.89
N VAL A 39 -19.54 14.60 -5.61
CA VAL A 39 -20.47 14.44 -4.47
C VAL A 39 -21.47 15.58 -4.40
N ARG A 40 -21.02 16.82 -4.66
CA ARG A 40 -21.91 17.99 -4.71
C ARG A 40 -22.87 17.93 -5.89
N GLU A 41 -22.37 17.53 -7.07
CA GLU A 41 -23.18 17.33 -8.28
C GLU A 41 -24.22 16.20 -8.09
N ALA A 42 -23.88 15.18 -7.30
CA ALA A 42 -24.79 14.12 -6.89
C ALA A 42 -25.78 14.51 -5.77
N GLY A 43 -25.72 15.75 -5.26
CA GLY A 43 -26.59 16.24 -4.18
C GLY A 43 -26.29 15.61 -2.81
N LEU A 44 -25.12 15.01 -2.63
CA LEU A 44 -24.66 14.45 -1.36
C LEU A 44 -23.96 15.52 -0.53
N ASP A 45 -23.99 15.38 0.81
CA ASP A 45 -23.31 16.31 1.72
C ASP A 45 -21.78 16.09 1.68
N PRO A 46 -20.98 17.07 1.22
CA PRO A 46 -19.52 16.96 1.20
C PRO A 46 -18.90 16.72 2.57
N ALA A 47 -19.55 17.18 3.66
CA ALA A 47 -19.05 16.97 5.02
C ALA A 47 -19.09 15.48 5.42
N LEU A 48 -20.13 14.75 4.99
CA LEU A 48 -20.23 13.31 5.25
C LEU A 48 -19.19 12.51 4.48
N VAL A 49 -18.89 12.91 3.24
CA VAL A 49 -17.83 12.27 2.45
C VAL A 49 -16.44 12.56 3.02
N SER A 50 -16.17 13.80 3.43
CA SER A 50 -14.92 14.14 4.11
C SER A 50 -14.71 13.30 5.37
N ARG A 51 -15.78 13.14 6.18
CA ARG A 51 -15.74 12.25 7.35
C ARG A 51 -15.51 10.79 6.97
N ALA A 52 -16.19 10.28 5.94
CA ALA A 52 -16.00 8.92 5.46
C ALA A 52 -14.58 8.67 4.96
N LEU A 53 -13.95 9.65 4.30
CA LEU A 53 -12.55 9.57 3.86
C LEU A 53 -11.59 9.55 5.06
N VAL A 54 -11.82 10.38 6.08
CA VAL A 54 -11.04 10.37 7.33
C VAL A 54 -11.17 9.02 8.05
N ASP A 55 -12.39 8.49 8.12
CA ASP A 55 -12.67 7.18 8.73
C ASP A 55 -12.06 6.04 7.92
N LEU A 56 -12.07 6.12 6.58
CA LEU A 56 -11.38 5.18 5.68
C LEU A 56 -9.86 5.21 5.91
N ASP A 57 -9.27 6.39 6.06
CA ASP A 57 -7.84 6.54 6.33
C ASP A 57 -7.47 6.02 7.72
N ALA A 58 -8.31 6.29 8.73
CA ALA A 58 -8.17 5.74 10.07
C ALA A 58 -8.28 4.21 10.05
N ASN A 59 -9.23 3.66 9.29
CA ASN A 59 -9.41 2.23 9.11
C ASN A 59 -8.25 1.61 8.33
N ARG A 60 -7.70 2.25 7.30
CA ARG A 60 -6.47 1.77 6.62
C ARG A 60 -5.28 1.70 7.56
N ARG A 61 -5.14 2.68 8.46
CA ARG A 61 -4.11 2.66 9.51
C ARG A 61 -4.39 1.60 10.59
N ALA A 62 -5.66 1.30 10.87
CA ALA A 62 -6.06 0.23 11.77
C ALA A 62 -5.88 -1.17 11.15
N GLU A 63 -6.23 -1.36 9.87
CA GLU A 63 -6.01 -2.56 9.08
C GLU A 63 -4.52 -2.87 8.89
N ALA A 64 -3.67 -1.83 8.92
CA ALA A 64 -2.22 -2.02 8.99
C ALA A 64 -1.79 -2.77 10.27
N ARG A 65 -2.67 -2.94 11.28
CA ARG A 65 -2.44 -3.73 12.50
C ARG A 65 -3.56 -4.76 12.72
N SER A 66 -3.35 -6.00 12.27
CA SER A 66 -4.24 -7.11 12.59
C SER A 66 -3.64 -7.94 13.72
N LEU A 67 -4.35 -8.09 14.85
CA LEU A 67 -3.84 -8.81 16.03
C LEU A 67 -2.43 -8.33 16.45
N GLY A 68 -2.18 -7.02 16.49
CA GLY A 68 -0.86 -6.46 16.81
C GLY A 68 0.27 -6.76 15.80
N LEU A 69 -0.03 -7.43 14.68
CA LEU A 69 0.89 -7.66 13.57
C LEU A 69 0.75 -6.55 12.54
N ARG A 70 1.87 -5.99 12.10
CA ARG A 70 1.90 -5.00 11.02
C ARG A 70 1.67 -5.69 9.67
N VAL A 71 0.52 -5.49 9.03
CA VAL A 71 0.16 -6.18 7.77
C VAL A 71 0.66 -5.42 6.53
N LEU A 72 1.08 -4.17 6.75
CA LEU A 72 1.50 -3.25 5.70
C LEU A 72 2.79 -2.53 6.09
N ALA A 73 3.78 -2.54 5.19
CA ALA A 73 4.84 -1.53 5.19
C ALA A 73 4.43 -0.43 4.22
N PHE A 74 4.45 0.81 4.66
CA PHE A 74 4.02 1.96 3.86
C PHE A 74 4.91 3.16 4.13
N ARG A 75 5.36 3.80 3.06
CA ARG A 75 6.06 5.08 3.10
C ARG A 75 5.58 5.99 1.99
N ARG A 76 5.54 7.28 2.31
CA ARG A 76 5.10 8.36 1.43
C ARG A 76 6.05 9.53 1.60
N TRP A 77 6.54 10.05 0.49
CA TRP A 77 7.35 11.26 0.45
C TRP A 77 6.78 12.25 -0.55
N ARG A 78 6.97 13.54 -0.28
CA ARG A 78 6.71 14.62 -1.22
C ARG A 78 7.98 15.39 -1.46
N PHE A 79 8.25 15.69 -2.71
CA PHE A 79 9.45 16.41 -3.10
C PHE A 79 9.24 17.04 -4.48
N ARG A 80 10.03 18.06 -4.83
CA ARG A 80 10.03 18.60 -6.19
C ARG A 80 10.94 17.80 -7.09
N GLY A 81 10.49 17.57 -8.31
CA GLY A 81 11.30 16.88 -9.31
C GLY A 81 10.74 17.01 -10.72
N PHE A 82 11.39 16.33 -11.64
CA PHE A 82 11.02 16.29 -13.06
C PHE A 82 10.55 14.90 -13.41
N LEU A 83 9.42 14.81 -14.11
CA LEU A 83 8.91 13.54 -14.61
C LEU A 83 9.17 13.47 -16.13
N ASP A 84 10.06 12.58 -16.54
CA ASP A 84 10.32 12.29 -17.95
C ASP A 84 10.46 10.78 -18.17
N ALA A 85 10.23 10.32 -19.40
CA ALA A 85 10.22 8.90 -19.73
C ALA A 85 11.53 8.19 -19.36
N GLY A 86 12.68 8.84 -19.59
CA GLY A 86 13.99 8.26 -19.26
C GLY A 86 14.18 8.05 -17.74
N ARG A 87 13.69 8.98 -16.92
CA ARG A 87 13.69 8.80 -15.45
C ARG A 87 12.72 7.74 -14.98
N ILE A 88 11.55 7.64 -15.59
CA ILE A 88 10.55 6.60 -15.27
C ILE A 88 11.15 5.21 -15.55
N GLU A 89 11.79 5.02 -16.70
CA GLU A 89 12.49 3.78 -17.06
C GLU A 89 13.64 3.48 -16.07
N HIS A 90 14.48 4.47 -15.77
CA HIS A 90 15.58 4.29 -14.83
C HIS A 90 15.07 3.98 -13.41
N ALA A 91 14.01 4.64 -12.97
CA ALA A 91 13.35 4.37 -11.70
C ALA A 91 12.81 2.94 -11.64
N ALA A 92 12.20 2.43 -12.72
CA ALA A 92 11.72 1.06 -12.77
C ALA A 92 12.85 0.03 -12.63
N VAL A 93 14.00 0.25 -13.28
CA VAL A 93 15.20 -0.60 -13.11
C VAL A 93 15.70 -0.56 -11.67
N LEU A 94 15.74 0.64 -11.08
CA LEU A 94 16.18 0.84 -9.71
C LEU A 94 15.25 0.14 -8.71
N VAL A 95 13.93 0.24 -8.90
CA VAL A 95 12.93 -0.47 -8.10
C VAL A 95 13.09 -1.98 -8.25
N ASN A 96 13.20 -2.51 -9.47
CA ASN A 96 13.42 -3.94 -9.70
C ASN A 96 14.67 -4.47 -8.97
N ARG A 97 15.77 -3.69 -9.02
CA ARG A 97 17.03 -4.02 -8.34
C ARG A 97 16.87 -4.02 -6.82
N SER A 98 16.26 -2.97 -6.26
CA SER A 98 16.16 -2.79 -4.80
C SER A 98 15.13 -3.71 -4.17
N VAL A 99 14.02 -4.01 -4.86
CA VAL A 99 12.99 -4.94 -4.39
C VAL A 99 13.38 -6.40 -4.68
N GLY A 100 14.24 -6.64 -5.68
CA GLY A 100 14.68 -7.99 -6.05
C GLY A 100 13.62 -8.81 -6.79
N CYS A 101 12.60 -8.16 -7.36
CA CYS A 101 11.64 -8.80 -8.26
C CYS A 101 11.36 -7.94 -9.48
N VAL A 102 10.92 -8.57 -10.56
CA VAL A 102 10.46 -7.89 -11.77
C VAL A 102 8.99 -7.56 -11.58
N GLY A 103 8.65 -6.28 -11.68
CA GLY A 103 7.27 -5.79 -11.69
C GLY A 103 6.87 -5.21 -13.04
N GLU A 104 5.58 -4.91 -13.15
CA GLU A 104 4.99 -4.29 -14.34
C GLU A 104 4.95 -2.77 -14.17
N VAL A 105 5.50 -2.06 -15.17
CA VAL A 105 5.44 -0.61 -15.25
C VAL A 105 4.18 -0.21 -16.01
N HIS A 106 3.33 0.55 -15.35
CA HIS A 106 2.17 1.20 -15.94
C HIS A 106 2.51 2.68 -16.10
N GLY A 107 2.53 3.11 -17.37
CA GLY A 107 2.76 4.51 -17.74
C GLY A 107 1.49 5.36 -17.64
N GLY A 108 1.67 6.68 -17.57
CA GLY A 108 0.61 7.67 -17.50
C GLY A 108 1.20 9.03 -17.17
N VAL A 109 0.52 9.79 -16.31
CA VAL A 109 1.02 11.06 -15.76
C VAL A 109 2.16 10.84 -14.75
N GLY A 110 2.50 9.59 -14.43
CA GLY A 110 3.50 9.20 -13.42
C GLY A 110 4.10 7.83 -13.69
N LEU A 111 4.96 7.38 -12.79
CA LEU A 111 5.39 5.99 -12.69
C LEU A 111 4.42 5.24 -11.77
N SER A 112 3.83 4.15 -12.24
CA SER A 112 3.20 3.15 -11.38
C SER A 112 3.85 1.80 -11.62
N TRP A 113 4.52 1.26 -10.62
CA TRP A 113 5.19 -0.04 -10.68
C TRP A 113 4.53 -1.01 -9.72
N PHE A 114 4.19 -2.20 -10.21
CA PHE A 114 3.53 -3.24 -9.44
C PHE A 114 4.32 -4.55 -9.50
N GLY A 115 4.87 -4.95 -8.36
CA GLY A 115 5.41 -6.29 -8.13
C GLY A 115 4.39 -7.19 -7.44
N ARG A 116 4.81 -8.42 -7.13
CA ARG A 116 3.95 -9.44 -6.52
C ARG A 116 3.33 -9.02 -5.17
N HIS A 117 4.10 -8.30 -4.37
CA HIS A 117 3.70 -7.87 -3.02
C HIS A 117 3.99 -6.40 -2.74
N VAL A 118 4.76 -5.76 -3.62
CA VAL A 118 5.24 -4.38 -3.48
C VAL A 118 4.67 -3.55 -4.61
N SER A 119 4.21 -2.35 -4.32
CA SER A 119 3.86 -1.34 -5.30
C SER A 119 4.62 -0.05 -5.02
N VAL A 120 5.11 0.58 -6.08
CA VAL A 120 5.82 1.86 -6.04
C VAL A 120 5.11 2.80 -7.02
N SER A 121 4.71 3.98 -6.57
CA SER A 121 4.17 5.01 -7.45
C SER A 121 4.87 6.34 -7.26
N VAL A 122 5.14 7.04 -8.36
CA VAL A 122 5.62 8.42 -8.39
C VAL A 122 4.68 9.20 -9.28
N MET A 123 3.91 10.11 -8.68
CA MET A 123 2.86 10.86 -9.38
C MET A 123 2.95 12.34 -9.03
N PRO A 124 2.59 13.26 -9.94
CA PRO A 124 2.38 14.65 -9.60
C PRO A 124 1.32 14.78 -8.51
N VAL A 125 1.57 15.66 -7.54
CA VAL A 125 0.56 16.02 -6.55
C VAL A 125 -0.59 16.71 -7.30
N PRO A 126 -1.85 16.31 -7.07
CA PRO A 126 -2.96 16.95 -7.76
C PRO A 126 -3.03 18.45 -7.50
N GLY A 127 -3.15 19.23 -8.58
CA GLY A 127 -3.12 20.69 -8.52
C GLY A 127 -1.72 21.30 -8.33
N ALA A 128 -0.66 20.50 -8.38
CA ALA A 128 0.71 21.02 -8.42
C ALA A 128 0.90 21.87 -9.68
N VAL A 129 1.44 23.08 -9.48
CA VAL A 129 1.79 23.99 -10.57
C VAL A 129 3.21 23.69 -11.01
N GLU A 130 3.41 23.51 -12.32
CA GLU A 130 4.73 23.41 -12.92
C GLU A 130 5.47 24.75 -12.77
N ASP A 131 6.67 24.71 -12.20
CA ASP A 131 7.49 25.91 -12.03
C ASP A 131 8.19 26.28 -13.35
N ALA A 132 8.79 27.47 -13.41
CA ALA A 132 9.44 27.99 -14.62
C ALA A 132 10.59 27.10 -15.13
N ASP A 133 11.16 26.26 -14.26
CA ASP A 133 12.20 25.30 -14.62
C ASP A 133 11.65 23.97 -15.16
N GLY A 134 10.32 23.77 -15.13
CA GLY A 134 9.63 22.54 -15.50
C GLY A 134 9.53 21.49 -14.39
N SER A 135 9.86 21.86 -13.14
CA SER A 135 9.70 20.98 -11.99
C SER A 135 8.26 21.01 -11.48
N VAL A 136 7.78 19.85 -11.00
CA VAL A 136 6.47 19.70 -10.38
C VAL A 136 6.63 19.09 -8.99
N GLU A 137 5.67 19.33 -8.10
CA GLU A 137 5.60 18.62 -6.83
C GLU A 137 5.19 17.16 -7.10
N LEU A 138 6.05 16.22 -6.74
CA LEU A 138 5.86 14.79 -6.91
C LEU A 138 5.60 14.13 -5.56
N GLU A 139 4.82 13.08 -5.61
CA GLU A 139 4.54 12.19 -4.50
C GLU A 139 5.03 10.79 -4.82
N LEU A 140 5.95 10.28 -4.00
CA LEU A 140 6.42 8.91 -4.04
C LEU A 140 5.71 8.09 -2.94
N VAL A 141 5.07 7.00 -3.33
CA VAL A 141 4.44 6.04 -2.42
C VAL A 141 5.04 4.67 -2.64
N ILE A 142 5.51 4.04 -1.57
CA ILE A 142 5.98 2.66 -1.58
C ILE A 142 5.17 1.87 -0.57
N GLN A 143 4.61 0.74 -1.01
CA GLN A 143 3.73 -0.08 -0.20
C GLN A 143 4.04 -1.56 -0.40
N GLU A 144 4.15 -2.33 0.69
CA GLU A 144 4.19 -3.79 0.65
C GLU A 144 3.10 -4.40 1.53
N LYS A 145 2.35 -5.35 0.97
CA LYS A 145 1.28 -6.08 1.65
C LYS A 145 1.75 -7.47 2.08
N PHE A 146 1.80 -7.72 3.39
CA PHE A 146 2.16 -9.02 3.96
C PHE A 146 0.93 -9.94 4.03
N ARG A 147 0.51 -10.51 2.90
CA ARG A 147 -0.72 -11.33 2.80
C ARG A 147 -0.67 -12.69 3.52
N ASN A 148 0.50 -13.25 3.79
CA ASN A 148 0.63 -14.65 4.24
C ASN A 148 0.78 -14.87 5.74
N THR A 149 0.97 -13.84 6.56
CA THR A 149 1.22 -14.05 8.00
C THR A 149 -0.04 -14.11 8.84
N ALA A 150 -1.09 -13.34 8.53
CA ALA A 150 -2.33 -13.37 9.31
C ALA A 150 -3.09 -14.70 9.15
N ASN A 151 -3.26 -15.18 7.92
CA ASN A 151 -3.94 -16.47 7.67
C ASN A 151 -3.14 -17.68 8.17
N GLY A 152 -1.80 -17.60 8.15
CA GLY A 152 -0.94 -18.65 8.72
C GLY A 152 -1.02 -18.72 10.25
N VAL A 153 -1.09 -17.59 10.95
CA VAL A 153 -1.21 -17.54 12.42
C VAL A 153 -2.62 -17.93 12.87
N VAL A 154 -3.67 -17.45 12.18
CA VAL A 154 -5.05 -17.85 12.48
C VAL A 154 -5.23 -19.33 12.19
N GLY A 155 -4.68 -19.86 11.09
CA GLY A 155 -4.67 -21.29 10.79
C GLY A 155 -3.91 -22.14 11.81
N LEU A 156 -2.78 -21.67 12.34
CA LEU A 156 -2.04 -22.34 13.42
C LEU A 156 -2.80 -22.29 14.76
N SER A 157 -3.48 -21.19 15.08
CA SER A 157 -4.29 -21.09 16.29
C SER A 157 -5.58 -21.93 16.21
N ALA A 158 -6.19 -22.02 15.03
CA ALA A 158 -7.38 -22.82 14.77
C ALA A 158 -7.07 -24.32 14.59
N THR A 159 -5.83 -24.70 14.31
CA THR A 159 -5.37 -26.10 14.35
C THR A 159 -4.81 -26.48 15.73
N MET A 160 -4.30 -25.52 16.51
CA MET A 160 -3.92 -25.73 17.92
C MET A 160 -5.10 -25.82 18.90
N SER A 161 -6.33 -25.59 18.45
CA SER A 161 -7.54 -25.96 19.19
C SER A 161 -7.89 -27.45 19.07
N MET A 162 -7.00 -28.30 18.51
CA MET A 162 -7.06 -29.75 18.70
C MET A 162 -6.13 -30.19 19.85
N PRO A 163 -6.60 -30.24 21.11
CA PRO A 163 -5.91 -30.96 22.18
C PRO A 163 -5.84 -32.49 21.93
N MET A 164 -6.46 -33.01 20.87
CA MET A 164 -6.51 -34.45 20.57
C MET A 164 -5.28 -35.03 19.84
N ILE A 165 -4.53 -34.24 19.06
CA ILE A 165 -3.38 -34.80 18.31
C ILE A 165 -2.10 -34.86 19.17
N MET A 166 -1.91 -33.94 20.11
CA MET A 166 -0.76 -33.95 21.03
C MET A 166 -0.88 -35.01 22.14
N MET A 167 -2.08 -35.54 22.40
CA MET A 167 -2.28 -36.61 23.38
C MET A 167 -1.80 -37.99 22.88
N GLY A 168 -1.65 -38.16 21.55
CA GLY A 168 -1.11 -39.39 20.94
C GLY A 168 0.41 -39.44 20.81
N MET A 169 1.11 -38.30 20.88
CA MET A 169 2.57 -38.23 20.71
C MET A 169 3.37 -38.14 22.01
N SER A 170 2.72 -37.85 23.14
CA SER A 170 3.35 -37.82 24.47
C SER A 170 3.74 -39.20 25.02
N LEU A 171 3.38 -40.29 24.32
CA LEU A 171 3.74 -41.66 24.70
C LEU A 171 5.07 -42.17 24.10
N VAL A 172 5.67 -41.45 23.15
CA VAL A 172 6.89 -41.93 22.44
C VAL A 172 8.18 -41.17 22.83
N LEU A 173 8.07 -39.96 23.39
CA LEU A 173 9.23 -39.15 23.78
C LEU A 173 9.07 -38.69 25.24
N GLY A 174 9.88 -39.27 26.14
CA GLY A 174 9.82 -39.09 27.60
C GLY A 174 9.55 -37.66 28.11
N GLY A 175 8.28 -37.38 28.42
CA GLY A 175 7.81 -36.96 29.74
C GLY A 175 8.06 -35.54 30.27
N VAL A 176 9.03 -34.74 29.80
CA VAL A 176 9.40 -33.51 30.55
C VAL A 176 9.15 -32.19 29.82
N LEU A 177 9.14 -32.16 28.48
CA LEU A 177 8.88 -30.92 27.72
C LEU A 177 7.42 -30.49 27.47
N PRO A 178 6.37 -31.36 27.49
CA PRO A 178 5.03 -30.92 27.04
C PRO A 178 4.30 -29.98 27.99
N ALA A 179 4.53 -30.08 29.30
CA ALA A 179 3.73 -29.34 30.28
C ALA A 179 4.02 -27.83 30.32
N ALA A 180 5.27 -27.43 30.05
CA ALA A 180 5.65 -26.01 30.01
C ALA A 180 5.04 -25.25 28.81
N LEU A 181 4.80 -25.95 27.70
CA LEU A 181 4.12 -25.40 26.53
C LEU A 181 2.60 -25.25 26.75
N LEU A 182 2.00 -26.08 27.62
CA LEU A 182 0.56 -26.04 27.90
C LEU A 182 0.14 -24.95 28.90
N LEU A 183 1.00 -24.58 29.86
CA LEU A 183 0.65 -23.61 30.92
C LEU A 183 1.16 -22.17 30.67
N GLY A 184 2.08 -21.95 29.73
CA GLY A 184 2.59 -20.60 29.39
C GLY A 184 3.10 -20.43 27.96
N GLY A 185 2.97 -21.44 27.10
CA GLY A 185 3.53 -21.47 25.75
C GLY A 185 2.84 -20.58 24.71
N PRO A 186 1.49 -20.47 24.64
CA PRO A 186 0.83 -19.73 23.57
C PRO A 186 1.19 -18.23 23.51
N PRO A 187 1.27 -17.49 24.65
CA PRO A 187 1.67 -16.08 24.62
C PRO A 187 3.12 -15.87 24.17
N LEU A 188 4.04 -16.76 24.55
CA LEU A 188 5.46 -16.65 24.19
C LEU A 188 5.71 -16.95 22.71
N VAL A 189 5.05 -17.98 22.15
CA VAL A 189 5.13 -18.30 20.72
C VAL A 189 4.55 -17.16 19.88
N TYR A 190 3.39 -16.62 20.28
CA TYR A 190 2.78 -15.46 19.65
C TYR A 190 3.64 -14.20 19.76
N TRP A 191 4.23 -13.94 20.93
CA TRP A 191 5.15 -12.82 21.14
C TRP A 191 6.41 -12.95 20.27
N TRP A 192 7.01 -14.13 20.20
CA TRP A 192 8.18 -14.38 19.36
C TRP A 192 7.85 -14.19 17.88
N PHE A 193 6.71 -14.71 17.43
CA PHE A 193 6.25 -14.57 16.05
C PHE A 193 5.97 -13.10 15.70
N SER A 194 5.23 -12.38 16.55
CA SER A 194 4.91 -10.97 16.33
C SER A 194 6.17 -10.11 16.32
N ARG A 195 7.14 -10.37 17.19
CA ARG A 195 8.44 -9.69 17.17
C ARG A 195 9.22 -9.97 15.89
N ARG A 196 9.27 -11.21 15.43
CA ARG A 196 9.94 -11.59 14.17
C ARG A 196 9.26 -10.94 12.96
N HIS A 197 7.93 -10.93 12.94
CA HIS A 197 7.14 -10.31 11.88
C HIS A 197 7.35 -8.79 11.85
N ASN A 198 7.23 -8.11 12.99
CA ASN A 198 7.44 -6.67 13.08
C ASN A 198 8.87 -6.28 12.71
N ARG A 199 9.88 -7.08 13.11
CA ARG A 199 11.27 -6.87 12.68
C ARG A 199 11.41 -6.90 11.15
N ARG A 200 10.74 -7.82 10.45
CA ARG A 200 10.75 -7.84 8.98
C ARG A 200 10.11 -6.60 8.39
N VAL A 201 9.01 -6.14 8.97
CA VAL A 201 8.37 -4.90 8.53
C VAL A 201 9.31 -3.71 8.73
N ASP A 202 10.04 -3.65 9.84
CA ASP A 202 11.02 -2.59 10.09
C ASP A 202 12.21 -2.66 9.12
N GLU A 203 12.70 -3.87 8.80
CA GLU A 203 13.76 -4.11 7.79
C GLU A 203 13.29 -3.70 6.38
N THR A 204 12.05 -4.02 6.01
CA THR A 204 11.41 -3.57 4.77
C THR A 204 11.29 -2.05 4.73
N GLU A 205 10.83 -1.43 5.82
CA GLU A 205 10.70 0.03 5.89
C GLU A 205 12.04 0.76 5.79
N ALA A 206 13.10 0.21 6.39
CA ALA A 206 14.46 0.74 6.22
C ALA A 206 14.94 0.63 4.75
N SER A 207 14.59 -0.47 4.07
CA SER A 207 14.88 -0.64 2.65
C SER A 207 14.10 0.36 1.78
N PHE A 208 12.86 0.69 2.19
CA PHE A 208 12.06 1.72 1.53
C PHE A 208 12.63 3.11 1.70
N GLU A 209 13.20 3.45 2.85
CA GLU A 209 13.90 4.73 3.04
C GLU A 209 15.09 4.87 2.09
N ALA A 210 15.91 3.82 1.95
CA ALA A 210 17.04 3.82 1.02
C ALA A 210 16.58 3.98 -0.44
N LEU A 211 15.58 3.20 -0.85
CA LEU A 211 14.96 3.29 -2.18
C LEU A 211 14.33 4.67 -2.41
N GLY A 212 13.66 5.22 -1.40
CA GLY A 212 13.04 6.55 -1.44
C GLY A 212 14.06 7.65 -1.67
N ALA A 213 15.19 7.61 -0.97
CA ALA A 213 16.27 8.58 -1.14
C ALA A 213 16.92 8.48 -2.55
N GLU A 214 17.12 7.27 -3.07
CA GLU A 214 17.63 7.07 -4.43
C GLU A 214 16.67 7.62 -5.49
N LEU A 215 15.37 7.33 -5.37
CA LEU A 215 14.35 7.84 -6.28
C LEU A 215 14.21 9.36 -6.20
N GLN A 216 14.20 9.93 -5.00
CA GLN A 216 14.21 11.38 -4.83
C GLN A 216 15.40 12.04 -5.53
N THR A 217 16.59 11.46 -5.37
CA THR A 217 17.80 11.97 -6.03
C THR A 217 17.69 11.91 -7.55
N LEU A 218 17.17 10.80 -8.08
CA LEU A 218 16.93 10.60 -9.51
C LEU A 218 15.96 11.65 -10.07
N PHE A 219 14.85 11.91 -9.38
CA PHE A 219 13.83 12.83 -9.84
C PHE A 219 14.14 14.31 -9.54
N ALA A 220 14.96 14.62 -8.54
CA ALA A 220 15.38 15.97 -8.19
C ALA A 220 16.52 16.52 -9.07
N ALA A 221 17.30 15.65 -9.73
CA ALA A 221 18.38 16.10 -10.60
C ALA A 221 17.84 17.04 -11.69
N PRO A 222 18.47 18.20 -11.98
CA PRO A 222 18.01 19.07 -13.07
C PRO A 222 18.10 18.33 -14.41
N ARG A 223 17.21 18.66 -15.36
CA ARG A 223 17.34 18.17 -16.75
C ARG A 223 18.74 18.55 -17.24
N SER A 224 19.60 17.56 -17.47
CA SER A 224 20.96 17.83 -17.92
C SER A 224 20.88 18.59 -19.25
N ALA A 225 21.31 19.85 -19.25
CA ALA A 225 21.24 20.76 -20.41
C ALA A 225 21.89 20.19 -21.69
N LYS A 226 22.71 19.14 -21.57
CA LYS A 226 23.28 18.38 -22.70
C LYS A 226 22.26 17.78 -23.66
N ALA A 227 20.99 17.59 -23.28
CA ALA A 227 19.97 17.11 -24.20
C ALA A 227 19.38 18.21 -25.10
N LEU A 228 19.45 19.49 -24.71
CA LEU A 228 18.90 20.61 -25.51
C LEU A 228 19.88 21.13 -26.58
N GLY A 229 21.19 20.92 -26.42
CA GLY A 229 22.18 21.37 -27.41
C GLY A 229 22.36 20.48 -28.64
N ALA A 230 21.66 19.33 -28.72
CA ALA A 230 21.82 18.36 -29.82
C ALA A 230 20.71 18.42 -30.89
N ALA A 231 19.71 19.29 -30.73
CA ALA A 231 18.60 19.45 -31.68
C ALA A 231 18.65 20.77 -32.49
N GLU A 232 19.64 21.64 -32.24
CA GLU A 232 19.83 22.91 -32.96
C GLU A 232 21.10 22.96 -33.84
N ALA A 233 21.73 21.81 -34.13
CA ALA A 233 22.85 21.69 -35.06
C ALA A 233 22.52 20.68 -36.17
#